data_AF-A0A8K0Y5B3-F1
#
_entry.id   AF-A0A8K0Y5B3-F1
#
_cell.length_a   1.000
_cell.length_b   1.000
_cell.length_c   1.000
_cell.angle_alpha   90.00
_cell.angle_beta   90.00
_cell.angle_gamma   90.00
#
_symmetry.space_group_name_H-M   'P 1'
#
loop_
_entity.id
_entity.type
_entity.pdbx_description
1 polymer ?
#
loop_
_entity_poly.entity_id
_entity_poly.type
_entity_poly.pdbx_seq_one_letter_code
_entity_poly.pdbx_strand_id
1 'polypeptide(L)'
;MPRANPLTSIGPILSIKGIRKELAKSKKKVVVVSPLIGNAAISGPAAKYLEAAGIEVSVYGLAKMYSEVASHMIIDSADRLHTRKIENLDMKVYETKIKMKEKKDEEALASFILKQMHVV
;
A
#
# COMPACT_ATOMS: atom_id res chain seq x y z
N MET A 1 -0.30 7.53 0.47
CA MET A 1 -0.56 7.56 1.93
C MET A 1 0.72 7.22 2.68
N PRO A 2 0.96 7.75 3.91
CA PRO A 2 2.10 7.32 4.73
C PRO A 2 2.03 5.82 5.02
N ARG A 3 3.14 5.19 5.45
CA ARG A 3 3.19 3.80 5.93
C ARG A 3 2.42 3.66 7.26
N ALA A 4 1.12 3.92 7.20
CA ALA A 4 0.19 3.86 8.31
C ALA A 4 -0.45 2.47 8.37
N ASN A 5 -0.90 2.06 9.55
CA ASN A 5 -1.48 0.75 9.74
C ASN A 5 -2.76 0.62 8.89
N PRO A 6 -2.83 -0.37 7.98
CA PRO A 6 -3.93 -0.50 7.03
C PRO A 6 -5.30 -0.57 7.71
N LEU A 7 -5.37 -1.20 8.88
CA LEU A 7 -6.62 -1.48 9.57
C LEU A 7 -6.95 -0.50 10.70
N THR A 8 -5.95 0.03 11.41
CA THR A 8 -6.22 0.90 12.58
C THR A 8 -6.04 2.39 12.31
N SER A 9 -5.41 2.76 11.19
CA SER A 9 -5.21 4.17 10.83
C SER A 9 -5.92 4.52 9.53
N ILE A 10 -5.76 3.71 8.48
CA ILE A 10 -6.42 3.94 7.18
C ILE A 10 -7.81 3.29 7.13
N GLY A 11 -7.96 2.10 7.71
CA GLY A 11 -9.22 1.35 7.77
C GLY A 11 -10.41 2.15 8.31
N PRO A 12 -10.30 2.90 9.43
CA PRO A 12 -11.40 3.69 9.95
C PRO A 12 -11.78 4.86 9.02
N ILE A 13 -10.79 5.48 8.37
CA ILE A 13 -11.00 6.55 7.39
C ILE A 13 -11.75 6.01 6.17
N LEU A 14 -11.37 4.82 5.67
CA LEU A 14 -12.05 4.15 4.56
C LEU A 14 -13.41 3.55 4.94
N SER A 15 -13.67 3.31 6.22
CA SER A 15 -14.97 2.82 6.71
C SER A 15 -16.06 3.89 6.64
N ILE A 16 -15.67 5.17 6.52
CA ILE A 16 -16.61 6.27 6.27
C ILE A 16 -17.05 6.21 4.80
N LYS A 17 -18.32 5.82 4.57
CA LYS A 17 -18.89 5.62 3.22
C LYS A 17 -18.68 6.82 2.28
N GLY A 18 -18.80 8.05 2.78
CA GLY A 18 -18.57 9.26 1.99
C GLY A 18 -17.13 9.37 1.48
N ILE A 19 -16.15 9.12 2.35
CA ILE A 19 -14.73 9.17 2.00
C ILE A 19 -14.37 8.06 1.03
N ARG A 20 -14.82 6.83 1.27
CA ARG A 20 -14.58 5.70 0.35
C ARG A 20 -15.12 5.97 -1.05
N LYS A 21 -16.33 6.55 -1.16
CA LYS A 21 -16.96 6.87 -2.44
C LYS A 21 -16.16 7.95 -3.20
N GLU A 22 -15.70 8.98 -2.52
CA GLU A 22 -14.89 10.03 -3.16
C GLU A 22 -13.49 9.53 -3.57
N LEU A 23 -12.85 8.71 -2.73
CA LEU A 23 -11.59 8.07 -3.07
C LEU A 23 -11.74 7.11 -4.25
N ALA A 24 -12.83 6.35 -4.32
CA ALA A 24 -13.12 5.48 -5.46
C ALA A 24 -13.29 6.27 -6.78
N LYS A 25 -13.91 7.46 -6.75
CA LYS A 25 -13.99 8.34 -7.94
C LYS A 25 -12.60 8.83 -8.38
N SER A 26 -11.70 9.04 -7.43
CA SER A 26 -10.34 9.52 -7.66
C SER A 26 -9.29 8.41 -7.54
N LYS A 27 -9.68 7.13 -7.71
CA LYS A 27 -8.84 5.94 -7.49
C LYS A 27 -7.49 6.03 -8.21
N LYS A 28 -7.48 6.62 -9.42
CA LYS A 28 -6.28 6.88 -10.24
C LYS A 28 -5.24 7.80 -9.60
N LYS A 29 -5.60 8.57 -8.57
CA LYS A 29 -4.69 9.48 -7.85
C LYS A 29 -4.25 8.90 -6.50
N VAL A 30 -4.76 7.74 -6.12
CA VAL A 30 -4.50 7.16 -4.80
C VAL A 30 -3.38 6.14 -4.89
N VAL A 31 -2.34 6.37 -4.09
CA VAL A 31 -1.17 5.51 -3.95
C VAL A 31 -1.13 4.89 -2.57
N VAL A 32 -1.03 3.56 -2.55
CA VAL A 32 -0.81 2.75 -1.34
C VAL A 32 0.66 2.38 -1.24
N VAL A 33 1.25 2.53 -0.05
CA VAL A 33 2.59 2.01 0.26
C VAL A 33 2.42 0.83 1.20
N SER A 34 2.92 -0.34 0.81
CA SER A 34 2.87 -1.54 1.65
C SER A 34 3.60 -1.30 2.99
N PRO A 35 3.03 -1.73 4.13
CA PRO A 35 3.75 -1.85 5.40
C PRO A 35 4.42 -3.22 5.57
N LEU A 36 4.28 -4.13 4.60
CA LEU A 36 4.82 -5.50 4.63
C LEU A 36 6.07 -5.62 3.75
N ILE A 37 7.00 -6.48 4.20
CA ILE A 37 8.08 -7.07 3.40
C ILE A 37 7.94 -8.58 3.53
N GLY A 38 7.62 -9.26 2.44
CA GLY A 38 7.21 -10.66 2.49
C GLY A 38 5.91 -10.82 3.29
N ASN A 39 5.92 -11.79 4.21
CA ASN A 39 4.78 -12.07 5.09
C ASN A 39 4.88 -11.34 6.45
N ALA A 40 5.79 -10.38 6.59
CA ALA A 40 6.05 -9.70 7.85
C ALA A 40 5.85 -8.19 7.73
N ALA A 41 5.27 -7.57 8.77
CA ALA A 41 5.20 -6.13 8.87
C ALA A 41 6.56 -5.53 9.24
N ILE A 42 6.93 -4.41 8.60
CA ILE A 42 8.18 -3.68 8.90
C ILE A 42 8.17 -3.17 10.34
N SER A 43 7.00 -2.75 10.82
CA SER A 43 6.80 -2.27 12.18
C SER A 43 5.34 -2.44 12.62
N GLY A 44 5.16 -2.64 13.93
CA GLY A 44 3.85 -2.72 14.56
C GLY A 44 3.04 -3.98 14.25
N PRO A 45 1.80 -4.05 14.73
CA PRO A 45 0.94 -5.24 14.64
C PRO A 45 0.17 -5.35 13.32
N ALA A 46 0.61 -4.71 12.23
CA ALA A 46 -0.14 -4.68 10.97
C ALA A 46 -0.44 -6.07 10.42
N ALA A 47 0.52 -7.00 10.50
CA ALA A 47 0.32 -8.41 10.14
C ALA A 47 -0.78 -9.06 10.99
N LYS A 48 -0.74 -8.89 12.33
CA LYS A 48 -1.74 -9.44 13.26
C LYS A 48 -3.14 -8.91 12.99
N TYR A 49 -3.27 -7.65 12.60
CA TYR A 49 -4.58 -7.10 12.26
C TYR A 49 -5.11 -7.65 10.95
N LEU A 50 -4.26 -7.83 9.94
CA LEU A 50 -4.66 -8.47 8.68
C LEU A 50 -5.17 -9.90 8.94
N GLU A 51 -4.46 -10.68 9.75
CA GLU A 51 -4.92 -12.00 10.18
C GLU A 51 -6.27 -11.93 10.91
N ALA A 52 -6.41 -11.02 11.88
CA ALA A 52 -7.65 -10.85 12.64
C ALA A 52 -8.84 -10.42 11.76
N ALA A 53 -8.58 -9.73 10.65
CA ALA A 53 -9.58 -9.33 9.66
C ALA A 53 -9.86 -10.42 8.61
N GLY A 54 -9.20 -11.58 8.68
CA GLY A 54 -9.32 -12.66 7.68
C GLY A 54 -8.68 -12.32 6.33
N ILE A 55 -7.76 -11.36 6.31
CA ILE A 55 -7.04 -10.91 5.12
C ILE A 55 -5.70 -11.64 5.07
N GLU A 56 -5.34 -12.14 3.89
CA GLU A 56 -4.04 -12.75 3.64
C GLU A 56 -2.91 -11.76 4.00
N VAL A 57 -1.97 -12.18 4.86
CA VAL A 57 -0.80 -11.36 5.25
C VAL A 57 0.24 -11.38 4.13
N SER A 58 -0.11 -10.75 3.02
CA SER A 58 0.76 -10.57 1.88
C SER A 58 0.46 -9.22 1.21
N VAL A 59 1.41 -8.74 0.40
CA VAL A 59 1.18 -7.55 -0.43
C VAL A 59 -0.01 -7.73 -1.38
N TYR A 60 -0.30 -8.97 -1.78
CA TYR A 60 -1.46 -9.27 -2.62
C TYR A 60 -2.78 -9.13 -1.84
N GLY A 61 -2.86 -9.66 -0.62
CA GLY A 61 -4.02 -9.49 0.26
C GLY A 61 -4.33 -8.01 0.51
N LEU A 62 -3.29 -7.21 0.75
CA LEU A 62 -3.39 -5.76 0.85
C LEU A 62 -3.88 -5.10 -0.45
N ALA A 63 -3.31 -5.48 -1.59
CA ALA A 63 -3.74 -4.95 -2.88
C ALA A 63 -5.23 -5.18 -3.12
N LYS A 64 -5.72 -6.39 -2.84
CA LYS A 64 -7.13 -6.75 -2.96
C LYS A 64 -8.04 -5.91 -2.04
N MET A 65 -7.57 -5.61 -0.82
CA MET A 65 -8.32 -4.74 0.09
C MET A 65 -8.42 -3.30 -0.44
N TYR A 66 -7.38 -2.80 -1.09
CA TYR A 66 -7.32 -1.42 -1.58
C TYR A 66 -7.74 -1.24 -3.05
N SER A 67 -7.97 -2.31 -3.80
CA SER A 67 -8.20 -2.26 -5.25
C SER A 67 -9.48 -1.53 -5.66
N GLU A 68 -10.39 -1.22 -4.74
CA GLU A 68 -11.56 -0.37 -5.03
C GLU A 68 -11.28 1.13 -4.87
N VAL A 69 -10.22 1.50 -4.14
CA VAL A 69 -9.94 2.88 -3.75
C VAL A 69 -8.55 3.36 -4.17
N ALA A 70 -7.66 2.46 -4.62
CA ALA A 70 -6.34 2.78 -5.13
C ALA A 70 -6.00 2.07 -6.44
N SER A 71 -5.41 2.80 -7.38
CA SER A 71 -4.89 2.27 -8.65
C SER A 71 -3.38 2.12 -8.66
N HIS A 72 -2.68 2.59 -7.62
CA HIS A 72 -1.23 2.53 -7.54
C HIS A 72 -0.79 1.90 -6.22
N MET A 73 0.18 0.98 -6.28
CA MET A 73 0.76 0.33 -5.11
C MET A 73 2.28 0.34 -5.16
N ILE A 74 2.90 0.63 -4.02
CA ILE A 74 4.34 0.54 -3.81
C ILE A 74 4.62 -0.63 -2.88
N ILE A 75 5.47 -1.54 -3.33
CA ILE A 75 5.87 -2.75 -2.59
C ILE A 75 7.38 -2.79 -2.39
N ASP A 76 7.84 -3.63 -1.45
CA ASP A 76 9.27 -3.89 -1.34
C ASP A 76 9.77 -4.69 -2.54
N SER A 77 11.02 -4.47 -2.95
CA SER A 77 11.66 -5.27 -4.00
C SER A 77 11.70 -6.78 -3.67
N ALA A 78 11.66 -7.15 -2.39
CA ALA A 78 11.54 -8.56 -1.98
C ALA A 78 10.21 -9.20 -2.41
N ASP A 79 9.16 -8.41 -2.64
CA ASP A 79 7.80 -8.87 -2.93
C ASP A 79 7.47 -8.91 -4.44
N ARG A 80 8.47 -8.71 -5.29
CA ARG A 80 8.35 -8.65 -6.76
C ARG A 80 7.55 -9.79 -7.39
N LEU A 81 7.55 -10.98 -6.79
CA LEU A 81 6.78 -12.13 -7.27
C LEU A 81 5.26 -11.89 -7.28
N HIS A 82 4.77 -10.94 -6.47
CA HIS A 82 3.36 -10.56 -6.43
C HIS A 82 2.97 -9.51 -7.48
N THR A 83 3.93 -8.84 -8.13
CA THR A 83 3.69 -7.72 -9.06
C THR A 83 2.62 -8.07 -10.10
N ARG A 84 2.80 -9.15 -10.87
CA ARG A 84 1.82 -9.56 -11.89
C ARG A 84 0.44 -9.88 -11.33
N LYS A 85 0.38 -10.49 -10.14
CA LYS A 85 -0.90 -10.83 -9.49
C LYS A 85 -1.65 -9.56 -9.07
N ILE A 86 -0.93 -8.53 -8.62
CA ILE A 86 -1.50 -7.24 -8.23
C ILE A 86 -1.91 -6.44 -9.47
N GLU A 87 -1.13 -6.49 -10.55
CA GLU A 87 -1.49 -5.83 -11.81
C GLU A 87 -2.80 -6.34 -12.40
N ASN A 88 -3.10 -7.64 -12.22
CA ASN A 88 -4.40 -8.23 -12.58
C ASN A 88 -5.59 -7.66 -11.79
N LEU A 89 -5.35 -6.88 -10.73
CA LEU A 89 -6.38 -6.15 -9.97
C LEU A 89 -6.59 -4.72 -10.50
N ASP A 90 -6.10 -4.41 -11.71
CA ASP A 90 -6.13 -3.06 -12.31
C ASP A 90 -5.38 -2.04 -11.43
N MET A 91 -4.21 -2.45 -10.95
CA MET A 91 -3.33 -1.64 -10.13
C MET A 91 -1.92 -1.59 -10.73
N LYS A 92 -1.34 -0.40 -10.84
CA LYS A 92 0.06 -0.22 -11.24
C LYS A 92 0.97 -0.40 -10.03
N VAL A 93 1.97 -1.27 -10.16
CA VAL A 93 2.90 -1.60 -9.08
C VAL A 93 4.25 -0.92 -9.31
N TYR A 94 4.84 -0.41 -8.23
CA TYR A 94 6.19 0.12 -8.22
C TYR A 94 7.00 -0.56 -7.12
N GLU A 95 8.19 -1.01 -7.48
CA GLU A 95 9.07 -1.76 -6.58
C GLU A 95 10.20 -0.84 -6.10
N THR A 96 10.42 -0.78 -4.79
CA THR A 96 11.55 -0.06 -4.20
C THR A 96 11.87 -0.62 -2.82
N LYS A 97 13.03 -0.26 -2.25
CA LYS A 97 13.30 -0.58 -0.84
C LYS A 97 12.43 0.30 0.04
N ILE A 98 11.48 -0.30 0.76
CA ILE A 98 10.56 0.48 1.59
C ILE A 98 11.00 0.57 3.06
N LYS A 99 12.03 -0.19 3.48
CA LYS A 99 12.58 -0.11 4.84
C LYS A 99 13.33 1.22 5.04
N MET A 100 12.89 2.01 6.03
CA MET A 100 13.53 3.27 6.43
C MET A 100 14.19 3.08 7.78
N LYS A 101 15.52 3.22 7.84
CA LYS A 101 16.31 3.20 9.08
C LYS A 101 16.74 4.62 9.48
N GLU A 102 17.04 5.45 8.49
CA GLU A 102 17.53 6.82 8.68
C GLU A 102 16.65 7.80 7.90
N LYS A 103 16.71 9.09 8.24
CA LYS A 103 15.97 10.15 7.56
C LYS A 103 16.18 10.16 6.04
N LYS A 104 17.39 9.83 5.60
CA LYS A 104 17.75 9.72 4.18
C LYS A 104 16.91 8.67 3.43
N ASP A 105 16.54 7.57 4.09
CA ASP A 105 15.70 6.54 3.49
C ASP A 105 14.27 7.05 3.28
N GLU A 106 13.77 7.89 4.19
CA GLU A 106 12.45 8.52 4.08
C GLU A 106 12.41 9.54 2.94
N GLU A 107 13.43 10.38 2.83
CA GLU A 107 13.59 11.33 1.73
C GLU A 107 13.71 10.62 0.38
N ALA A 108 14.43 9.49 0.33
CA ALA A 108 14.56 8.68 -0.89
C ALA A 108 13.21 8.06 -1.29
N LEU A 109 12.45 7.51 -0.35
CA LEU A 109 11.14 6.93 -0.62
C LEU A 109 10.13 7.99 -1.05
N ALA A 110 10.10 9.14 -0.38
CA ALA A 110 9.24 10.28 -0.75
C ALA A 110 9.57 10.78 -2.17
N SER A 111 10.86 10.97 -2.47
CA SER A 111 11.34 11.38 -3.79
C SER A 111 10.95 10.38 -4.88
N PHE A 112 11.06 9.08 -4.58
CA PHE A 112 10.62 8.02 -5.48
C PHE A 112 9.12 8.11 -5.77
N ILE A 113 8.29 8.23 -4.73
CA ILE A 113 6.82 8.38 -4.86
C ILE A 113 6.48 9.58 -5.75
N LEU A 114 7.06 10.75 -5.46
CA LEU A 114 6.81 11.97 -6.21
C LEU A 114 7.20 11.84 -7.68
N LYS A 115 8.32 11.18 -7.97
CA LYS A 115 8.76 10.93 -9.35
C LYS A 115 7.79 10.04 -10.11
N GLN A 116 7.21 9.02 -9.47
CA GLN A 116 6.24 8.14 -10.15
C GLN A 116 4.89 8.82 -10.38
N MET A 117 4.51 9.79 -9.53
CA MET A 117 3.22 10.49 -9.59
C MET A 117 3.20 11.72 -10.50
N HIS A 118 4.35 12.34 -10.77
CA HIS A 118 4.46 13.45 -11.74
C HIS A 118 4.50 13.00 -13.21
N VAL A 119 4.57 11.69 -13.47
CA VAL A 119 4.66 11.11 -14.82
C VAL A 119 3.31 10.56 -15.28
N VAL A 120 2.21 10.93 -14.60
CA VAL A 120 0.83 10.51 -14.91
C VAL A 120 -0.07 11.72 -15.16
#